data_AF-A0A8T4DZK9-F1
#
_entry.id   AF-A0A8T4DZK9-F1
#
_cell.length_a   1.000
_cell.length_b   1.000
_cell.length_c   1.000
_cell.angle_alpha   90.00
_cell.angle_beta   90.00
_cell.angle_gamma   90.00
#
_symmetry.space_group_name_H-M   'P 1'
#
loop_
_entity.id
_entity.type
_entity.pdbx_description
1 polymer ?
#
loop_
_entity_poly.entity_id
_entity_poly.type
_entity_poly.pdbx_seq_one_letter_code
_entity_poly.pdbx_strand_id
1 'polypeptide(L)'
;MRSKTGKIINSLEKARQRGQIVLKRAKSGKVPVPLGRRFMDFMSFKKISITWLSFIIFFGFVYFTIDAVSPGNGLAVNEESEQGNPLMNSIYFSFITATSTGFGDITPLGASKTLSVVEIVCSMIIFGIVISKLVSFKQEMILNEIYNISFDEKINRLRSALFLSRSDMGKIAEELHEGRRSRGSIEHFWNTVNNFNETLAEIGITMCPAKDSKKDFLKKADNFQLELVFNSISLSLAKMTEMLSHLNASGQFWKNAKNVQSIKSVISSVEKICNYYNLTNIPESVRERVDEIASIKNEIKNRTQL
;
A
#
# COMPACT_ATOMS: atom_id res chain seq x y z
N MET A 1 -8.44 14.49 46.47
CA MET A 1 -7.99 13.69 45.31
C MET A 1 -9.05 13.40 44.22
N ARG A 2 -10.36 13.63 44.42
CA ARG A 2 -11.43 13.30 43.44
C ARG A 2 -11.62 14.25 42.23
N SER A 3 -10.93 15.39 42.16
CA SER A 3 -11.17 16.44 41.13
C SER A 3 -10.37 16.27 39.82
N LYS A 4 -9.18 15.64 39.86
CA LYS A 4 -8.35 15.44 38.66
C LYS A 4 -8.90 14.35 37.73
N THR A 5 -9.47 13.28 38.28
CA THR A 5 -9.98 12.14 37.50
C THR A 5 -11.20 12.52 36.65
N GLY A 6 -12.09 13.38 37.17
CA GLY A 6 -13.26 13.85 36.42
C GLY A 6 -12.92 14.73 35.22
N LYS A 7 -11.85 15.54 35.30
CA LYS A 7 -11.38 16.34 34.15
C LYS A 7 -10.77 15.49 33.04
N ILE A 8 -10.10 14.39 33.39
CA ILE A 8 -9.50 13.46 32.42
C ILE A 8 -10.59 12.65 31.70
N ILE A 9 -11.62 12.22 32.42
CA ILE A 9 -12.75 11.49 31.81
C ILE A 9 -13.49 12.38 30.81
N ASN A 10 -13.77 13.64 31.18
CA ASN A 10 -14.44 14.60 30.29
C ASN A 10 -13.60 14.96 29.05
N SER A 11 -12.26 15.00 29.15
CA SER A 11 -11.39 15.27 28.00
C SER A 11 -11.32 14.07 27.05
N LEU A 12 -11.29 12.85 27.59
CA LEU A 12 -11.32 11.60 26.81
C LEU A 12 -12.66 11.42 26.10
N GLU A 13 -13.76 11.79 26.73
CA GLU A 13 -15.10 11.70 26.13
C GLU A 13 -15.29 12.73 25.00
N LYS A 14 -14.78 13.97 25.18
CA LYS A 14 -14.70 14.97 24.09
C LYS A 14 -13.80 14.52 22.95
N ALA A 15 -12.67 13.87 23.24
CA ALA A 15 -11.78 13.32 22.21
C ALA A 15 -12.44 12.16 21.43
N ARG A 16 -13.18 11.29 22.13
CA ARG A 16 -13.94 10.19 21.52
C ARG A 16 -15.08 10.72 20.63
N GLN A 17 -15.81 11.74 21.07
CA GLN A 17 -16.85 12.38 20.25
C GLN A 17 -16.27 13.06 19.01
N ARG A 18 -15.13 13.78 19.13
CA ARG A 18 -14.43 14.36 17.98
C ARG A 18 -13.95 13.29 16.99
N GLY A 19 -13.38 12.19 17.51
CA GLY A 19 -12.99 11.04 16.70
C GLY A 19 -14.16 10.39 15.95
N GLN A 20 -15.32 10.25 16.60
CA GLN A 20 -16.53 9.74 15.97
C GLN A 20 -17.10 10.67 14.90
N ILE A 21 -17.01 11.99 15.07
CA ILE A 21 -17.44 12.99 14.07
C ILE A 21 -16.53 12.94 12.84
N VAL A 22 -15.21 12.80 13.03
CA VAL A 22 -14.24 12.63 11.94
C VAL A 22 -14.48 11.32 11.19
N LEU A 23 -14.74 10.22 11.91
CA LEU A 23 -15.07 8.91 11.32
C LEU A 23 -16.42 8.92 10.58
N LYS A 24 -17.43 9.64 11.09
CA LYS A 24 -18.72 9.83 10.39
C LYS A 24 -18.57 10.64 9.11
N ARG A 25 -17.72 11.67 9.10
CA ARG A 25 -17.39 12.45 7.89
C ARG A 25 -16.61 11.62 6.86
N ALA A 26 -15.65 10.82 7.30
CA ALA A 26 -14.89 9.92 6.43
C ALA A 26 -15.76 8.84 5.76
N LYS A 27 -16.79 8.33 6.46
CA LYS A 27 -17.78 7.39 5.90
C LYS A 27 -18.75 8.01 4.88
N SER A 28 -18.89 9.34 4.83
CA SER A 28 -19.84 10.02 3.92
C SER A 28 -19.31 10.32 2.52
N GLY A 29 -18.06 9.96 2.21
CA GLY A 29 -17.45 10.18 0.88
C GLY A 29 -17.29 11.64 0.45
N LYS A 30 -17.74 12.61 1.26
CA LYS A 30 -17.67 14.05 1.00
C LYS A 30 -16.64 14.70 1.90
N VAL A 31 -15.38 14.30 1.76
CA VAL A 31 -14.29 15.21 2.16
C VAL A 31 -14.19 16.23 1.01
N PRO A 32 -14.45 17.52 1.23
CA PRO A 32 -14.21 18.52 0.21
C PRO A 32 -12.70 18.51 -0.07
N VAL A 33 -12.33 17.88 -1.18
CA VAL A 33 -10.95 17.91 -1.69
C VAL A 33 -10.67 19.39 -2.01
N PRO A 34 -9.59 19.99 -1.46
CA PRO A 34 -9.26 21.37 -1.78
C PRO A 34 -9.15 21.52 -3.30
N LEU A 35 -9.69 22.62 -3.84
CA LEU A 35 -9.86 22.85 -5.28
C LEU A 35 -8.56 22.60 -6.09
N GLY A 36 -7.41 22.89 -5.48
CA GLY A 36 -6.09 22.64 -6.06
C GLY A 36 -5.76 21.16 -6.32
N ARG A 37 -6.28 20.22 -5.51
CA ARG A 37 -6.03 18.79 -5.70
C ARG A 37 -6.70 18.26 -6.97
N ARG A 38 -7.93 18.70 -7.23
CA ARG A 38 -8.66 18.32 -8.46
C ARG A 38 -7.95 18.81 -9.71
N PHE A 39 -7.50 20.06 -9.77
CA PHE A 39 -6.81 20.59 -10.96
C PHE A 39 -5.46 19.90 -11.20
N MET A 40 -4.71 19.65 -10.13
CA MET A 40 -3.44 18.95 -10.22
C MET A 40 -3.61 17.53 -10.77
N ASP A 41 -4.63 16.78 -10.36
CA ASP A 41 -4.75 15.35 -10.71
C ASP A 41 -5.08 15.08 -12.19
N PHE A 42 -5.58 16.06 -12.95
CA PHE A 42 -5.88 15.89 -14.37
C PHE A 42 -4.66 16.00 -15.29
N MET A 43 -3.58 16.65 -14.85
CA MET A 43 -2.41 16.91 -15.70
C MET A 43 -1.20 16.12 -15.23
N SER A 44 -0.68 15.25 -16.12
CA SER A 44 0.56 14.51 -15.90
C SER A 44 1.72 15.48 -15.67
N PHE A 45 2.68 15.09 -14.82
CA PHE A 45 3.93 15.84 -14.60
C PHE A 45 4.57 16.27 -15.93
N LYS A 46 4.64 15.36 -16.91
CA LYS A 46 5.19 15.65 -18.24
C LYS A 46 4.49 16.83 -18.92
N LYS A 47 3.16 16.89 -18.85
CA LYS A 47 2.37 17.97 -19.48
C LYS A 47 2.68 19.31 -18.82
N ILE A 48 2.71 19.38 -17.50
CA ILE A 48 2.97 20.63 -16.76
C ILE A 48 4.40 21.12 -17.01
N SER A 49 5.39 20.22 -17.00
CA SER A 49 6.78 20.57 -17.31
C SER A 49 6.94 21.09 -18.75
N ILE A 50 6.25 20.48 -19.72
CA ILE A 50 6.23 20.96 -21.11
C ILE A 50 5.56 22.34 -21.18
N THR A 51 4.41 22.54 -20.53
CA THR A 51 3.74 23.84 -20.48
C THR A 51 4.65 24.94 -19.93
N TRP A 52 5.43 24.65 -18.89
CA TRP A 52 6.39 25.61 -18.34
C TRP A 52 7.50 25.96 -19.34
N LEU A 53 8.09 24.98 -20.03
CA LEU A 53 9.10 25.23 -21.06
C LEU A 53 8.52 25.99 -22.26
N SER A 54 7.30 25.65 -22.69
CA SER A 54 6.62 26.38 -23.76
C SER A 54 6.33 27.82 -23.38
N PHE A 55 6.02 28.09 -22.10
CA PHE A 55 5.83 29.45 -21.59
C PHE A 55 7.12 30.28 -21.69
N ILE A 56 8.27 29.69 -21.35
CA ILE A 56 9.59 30.34 -21.51
C ILE A 56 9.88 30.63 -23.00
N ILE A 57 9.69 29.65 -23.88
CA ILE A 57 9.93 29.86 -25.32
C ILE A 57 8.99 30.95 -25.87
N PHE A 58 7.74 30.97 -25.42
CA PHE A 58 6.77 32.00 -25.80
C PHE A 58 7.23 33.40 -25.39
N PHE A 59 7.62 33.61 -24.12
CA PHE A 59 8.12 34.91 -23.66
C PHE A 59 9.42 35.30 -24.36
N GLY A 60 10.34 34.35 -24.59
CA GLY A 60 11.54 34.58 -25.40
C GLY A 60 11.23 35.10 -26.80
N PHE A 61 10.21 34.52 -27.46
CA PHE A 61 9.74 35.02 -28.75
C PHE A 61 9.10 36.41 -28.65
N VAL A 62 8.32 36.67 -27.59
CA VAL A 62 7.72 38.00 -27.36
C VAL A 62 8.81 39.06 -27.20
N TYR A 63 9.85 38.83 -26.39
CA TYR A 63 10.96 39.78 -26.25
C TYR A 63 11.68 40.03 -27.58
N PHE A 64 11.95 38.97 -28.35
CA PHE A 64 12.55 39.10 -29.67
C PHE A 64 11.71 39.99 -30.60
N THR A 65 10.39 39.83 -30.59
CA THR A 65 9.50 40.68 -31.41
C THR A 65 9.42 42.12 -30.94
N ILE A 66 9.45 42.38 -29.63
CA ILE A 66 9.45 43.73 -29.07
C ILE A 66 10.73 44.46 -29.48
N ASP A 67 11.87 43.78 -29.38
CA ASP A 67 13.18 44.31 -29.76
C ASP A 67 13.23 44.66 -31.25
N ALA A 68 12.67 43.80 -32.11
CA ALA A 68 12.59 44.02 -33.56
C ALA A 68 11.67 45.17 -33.97
N VAL A 69 10.56 45.41 -33.26
CA VAL A 69 9.52 46.38 -33.65
C VAL A 69 9.70 47.74 -32.97
N SER A 70 10.33 47.80 -31.81
CA SER A 70 10.46 49.04 -31.01
C SER A 70 11.85 49.19 -30.41
N PRO A 71 12.81 49.75 -31.19
CA PRO A 71 14.17 50.02 -30.71
C PRO A 71 14.13 50.84 -29.41
N GLY A 72 14.77 50.33 -28.34
CA GLY A 72 14.81 50.95 -27.02
C GLY A 72 13.75 50.47 -26.01
N ASN A 73 12.78 49.65 -26.42
CA ASN A 73 11.80 49.00 -25.54
C ASN A 73 12.03 47.49 -25.37
N GLY A 74 13.03 46.92 -26.04
CA GLY A 74 13.39 45.50 -26.02
C GLY A 74 14.42 45.15 -24.94
N LEU A 75 15.47 44.43 -25.34
CA LEU A 75 16.51 43.93 -24.44
C LEU A 75 17.83 44.66 -24.69
N ALA A 76 18.47 45.14 -23.63
CA ALA A 76 19.85 45.61 -23.69
C ALA A 76 20.80 44.45 -23.39
N VAL A 77 21.74 44.21 -24.30
CA VAL A 77 22.75 43.17 -24.21
C VAL A 77 24.09 43.85 -23.98
N ASN A 78 24.87 43.38 -22.99
CA ASN A 78 26.22 43.92 -22.76
C ASN A 78 27.15 43.55 -23.93
N GLU A 79 28.19 44.37 -24.21
CA GLU A 79 29.08 44.23 -25.37
C GLU A 79 29.72 42.83 -25.50
N GLU A 80 30.00 42.15 -24.37
CA GLU A 80 30.53 40.78 -24.36
C GLU A 80 29.50 39.71 -24.78
N SER A 81 28.21 40.02 -24.66
CA SER A 81 27.07 39.12 -24.92
C SER A 81 26.38 39.40 -26.28
N GLU A 82 26.76 40.47 -26.97
CA GLU A 82 26.21 40.88 -28.28
C GLU A 82 26.57 39.93 -29.42
N GLN A 83 27.57 39.05 -29.26
CA GLN A 83 28.03 38.13 -30.31
C GLN A 83 27.06 36.96 -30.59
N GLY A 84 25.96 36.86 -29.83
CA GLY A 84 24.95 35.79 -29.94
C GLY A 84 23.82 36.06 -30.94
N ASN A 85 23.09 35.01 -31.31
CA ASN A 85 21.85 35.14 -32.09
C ASN A 85 20.78 35.88 -31.25
N PRO A 86 20.17 36.99 -31.71
CA PRO A 86 19.21 37.78 -30.94
C PRO A 86 18.00 37.00 -30.42
N LEU A 87 17.52 36.00 -31.18
CA LEU A 87 16.44 35.11 -30.74
C LEU A 87 16.89 34.21 -29.58
N MET A 88 18.11 33.69 -29.65
CA MET A 88 18.67 32.86 -28.58
C MET A 88 18.93 33.69 -27.33
N ASN A 89 19.42 34.93 -27.47
CA ASN A 89 19.58 35.87 -26.37
C ASN A 89 18.23 36.20 -25.71
N SER A 90 17.16 36.33 -26.48
CA SER A 90 15.80 36.58 -25.96
C SER A 90 15.22 35.35 -25.23
N ILE A 91 15.39 34.14 -25.77
CA ILE A 91 14.99 32.89 -25.11
C ILE A 91 15.80 32.68 -23.83
N TYR A 92 17.10 32.94 -23.88
CA TYR A 92 17.97 32.88 -22.72
C TYR A 92 17.54 33.88 -21.63
N PHE A 93 17.25 35.14 -21.99
CA PHE A 93 16.72 36.14 -21.07
C PHE A 93 15.41 35.67 -20.40
N SER A 94 14.49 35.12 -21.19
CA SER A 94 13.24 34.55 -20.66
C SER A 94 13.51 33.38 -19.71
N PHE A 95 14.44 32.48 -20.05
CA PHE A 95 14.80 31.35 -19.21
C PHE A 95 15.35 31.81 -17.84
N ILE A 96 16.35 32.71 -17.84
CA ILE A 96 16.95 33.21 -16.59
C ILE A 96 16.00 34.07 -15.77
N THR A 97 15.01 34.70 -16.40
CA THR A 97 13.92 35.44 -15.74
C THR A 97 12.93 34.46 -15.09
N ALA A 98 12.49 33.45 -15.85
CA ALA A 98 11.56 32.43 -15.38
C ALA A 98 12.12 31.56 -14.24
N THR A 99 13.44 31.34 -14.21
CA THR A 99 14.15 30.65 -13.11
C THR A 99 14.57 31.58 -11.98
N SER A 100 14.29 32.89 -12.07
CA SER A 100 14.74 33.93 -11.13
C SER A 100 16.26 33.99 -10.93
N THR A 101 17.04 33.52 -11.91
CA THR A 101 18.51 33.51 -11.85
C THR A 101 19.09 34.88 -12.16
N GLY A 102 18.64 35.52 -13.26
CA GLY A 102 18.98 36.90 -13.64
C GLY A 102 20.47 37.26 -13.55
N PHE A 103 21.31 36.72 -14.44
CA PHE A 103 22.76 36.96 -14.43
C PHE A 103 23.16 38.43 -14.64
N GLY A 104 22.28 39.26 -15.22
CA GLY A 104 22.50 40.70 -15.41
C GLY A 104 23.30 41.07 -16.66
N ASP A 105 23.61 40.09 -17.50
CA ASP A 105 24.22 40.22 -18.83
C ASP A 105 23.24 40.75 -19.89
N ILE A 106 21.95 40.46 -19.72
CA ILE A 106 20.85 41.01 -20.51
C ILE A 106 19.85 41.67 -19.57
N THR A 107 19.45 42.90 -19.89
CA THR A 107 18.51 43.68 -19.07
C THR A 107 17.32 44.19 -19.89
N PRO A 108 16.10 44.19 -19.32
CA PRO A 108 14.92 44.68 -20.02
C PRO A 108 14.86 46.21 -19.99
N LEU A 109 14.52 46.81 -21.14
CA LEU A 109 14.29 48.24 -21.27
C LEU A 109 12.81 48.55 -21.52
N GLY A 110 12.40 49.79 -21.25
CA GLY A 110 11.04 50.27 -21.54
C GLY A 110 9.91 49.33 -21.10
N ALA A 111 9.06 48.96 -22.06
CA ALA A 111 7.91 48.06 -21.84
C ALA A 111 8.30 46.64 -21.41
N SER A 112 9.49 46.15 -21.82
CA SER A 112 9.98 44.82 -21.43
C SER A 112 10.13 44.69 -19.92
N LYS A 113 10.39 45.79 -19.18
CA LYS A 113 10.47 45.76 -17.70
C LYS A 113 9.18 45.26 -17.05
N THR A 114 8.04 45.79 -17.48
CA THR A 114 6.74 45.38 -16.96
C THR A 114 6.42 43.94 -17.36
N LEU A 115 6.79 43.55 -18.58
CA LEU A 115 6.61 42.19 -19.07
C LEU A 115 7.42 41.17 -18.25
N SER A 116 8.67 41.50 -17.89
CA SER A 116 9.52 40.64 -17.05
C SER A 116 8.95 40.42 -15.66
N VAL A 117 8.29 41.43 -15.09
CA VAL A 117 7.59 41.30 -13.79
C VAL A 117 6.41 40.32 -13.90
N VAL A 118 5.64 40.39 -15.00
CA VAL A 118 4.54 39.45 -15.23
C VAL A 118 5.07 38.04 -15.44
N GLU A 119 6.11 37.90 -16.25
CA GLU A 119 6.74 36.63 -16.57
C GLU A 119 7.27 35.91 -15.33
N ILE A 120 8.04 36.60 -14.47
CA ILE A 120 8.61 35.97 -13.28
C ILE A 120 7.51 35.50 -12.32
N VAL A 121 6.45 36.30 -12.12
CA VAL A 121 5.33 35.91 -11.26
C VAL A 121 4.61 34.69 -11.81
N CYS A 122 4.26 34.68 -13.09
CA CYS A 122 3.60 33.54 -13.73
C CYS A 122 4.49 32.29 -13.73
N SER A 123 5.77 32.45 -14.07
CA SER A 123 6.75 31.36 -14.11
C SER A 123 6.98 30.75 -12.73
N MET A 124 7.08 31.56 -11.67
CA MET A 124 7.20 31.04 -10.30
C MET A 124 5.98 30.24 -9.86
N ILE A 125 4.76 30.67 -10.24
CA ILE A 125 3.53 29.91 -9.94
C ILE A 125 3.58 28.55 -10.66
N ILE A 126 3.86 28.54 -11.96
CA ILE A 126 3.91 27.30 -12.75
C ILE A 126 5.03 26.38 -12.24
N PHE A 127 6.20 26.94 -11.93
CA PHE A 127 7.34 26.20 -11.40
C PHE A 127 7.02 25.56 -10.03
N GLY A 128 6.35 26.30 -9.14
CA GLY A 128 5.85 25.76 -7.87
C GLY A 128 4.91 24.56 -8.07
N ILE A 129 4.05 24.60 -9.09
CA ILE A 129 3.18 23.47 -9.46
C ILE A 129 4.00 22.28 -9.98
N VAL A 130 5.02 22.51 -10.81
CA VAL A 130 5.94 21.47 -11.31
C VAL A 130 6.62 20.75 -10.14
N ILE A 131 7.20 21.52 -9.20
CA ILE A 131 7.87 20.96 -8.03
C ILE A 131 6.89 20.18 -7.14
N SER A 132 5.71 20.74 -6.88
CA SER A 132 4.67 20.06 -6.09
C SER A 132 4.27 18.72 -6.71
N LYS A 133 4.15 18.66 -8.04
CA LYS A 133 3.86 17.42 -8.76
C LYS A 133 5.02 16.44 -8.76
N LEU A 134 6.26 16.89 -8.88
CA LEU A 134 7.44 16.05 -8.78
C LEU A 134 7.52 15.36 -7.42
N VAL A 135 7.28 16.11 -6.34
CA VAL A 135 7.25 15.56 -4.97
C VAL A 135 6.11 14.57 -4.81
N SER A 136 4.91 14.89 -5.30
CA SER A 136 3.75 13.99 -5.22
C SER A 136 3.99 12.66 -5.95
N PHE A 137 4.60 12.71 -7.14
CA PHE A 137 4.96 11.52 -7.91
C PHE A 137 5.96 10.63 -7.17
N LYS A 138 6.99 11.23 -6.55
CA LYS A 138 7.95 10.49 -5.72
C LYS A 138 7.29 9.86 -4.50
N GLN A 139 6.38 10.57 -3.84
CA GLN A 139 5.64 10.06 -2.68
C GLN A 139 4.77 8.86 -3.05
N GLU A 140 4.09 8.92 -4.19
CA GLU A 140 3.26 7.81 -4.69
C GLU A 140 4.09 6.57 -5.00
N MET A 141 5.25 6.74 -5.67
CA MET A 141 6.19 5.65 -5.92
C MET A 141 6.69 5.01 -4.63
N ILE A 142 7.15 5.81 -3.67
CA ILE A 142 7.64 5.32 -2.38
C ILE A 142 6.51 4.60 -1.62
N LEU A 143 5.30 5.14 -1.61
CA LEU A 143 4.17 4.53 -0.92
C LEU A 143 3.81 3.17 -1.52
N ASN A 144 3.79 3.07 -2.86
CA ASN A 144 3.54 1.79 -3.54
C ASN A 144 4.64 0.77 -3.22
N GLU A 145 5.89 1.19 -3.14
CA GLU A 145 7.01 0.32 -2.78
C GLU A 145 6.92 -0.15 -1.32
N ILE A 146 6.67 0.76 -0.38
CA ILE A 146 6.43 0.43 1.03
C ILE A 146 5.29 -0.57 1.17
N TYR A 147 4.22 -0.36 0.41
CA TYR A 147 3.07 -1.24 0.42
C TYR A 147 3.41 -2.63 -0.15
N ASN A 148 4.22 -2.71 -1.21
CA ASN A 148 4.72 -3.98 -1.75
C ASN A 148 5.56 -4.75 -0.72
N ILE A 149 6.51 -4.07 -0.09
CA ILE A 149 7.38 -4.65 0.95
C ILE A 149 6.54 -5.13 2.14
N SER A 150 5.60 -4.30 2.60
CA SER A 150 4.73 -4.61 3.74
C SER A 150 3.85 -5.83 3.47
N PHE A 151 3.36 -5.98 2.25
CA PHE A 151 2.58 -7.15 1.86
C PHE A 151 3.45 -8.42 1.90
N ASP A 152 4.66 -8.36 1.35
CA ASP A 152 5.57 -9.51 1.29
C ASP A 152 6.04 -9.92 2.70
N GLU A 153 6.32 -8.95 3.57
CA GLU A 153 6.61 -9.18 4.98
C GLU A 153 5.43 -9.85 5.69
N LYS A 154 4.20 -9.41 5.41
CA LYS A 154 2.99 -10.02 5.96
C LYS A 154 2.83 -11.47 5.51
N ILE A 155 3.04 -11.78 4.24
CA ILE A 155 3.00 -13.15 3.72
C ILE A 155 4.06 -14.02 4.40
N ASN A 156 5.28 -13.51 4.53
CA ASN A 156 6.36 -14.25 5.20
C ASN A 156 6.05 -14.49 6.68
N ARG A 157 5.48 -13.50 7.38
CA ARG A 157 5.01 -13.68 8.77
C ARG A 157 3.96 -14.78 8.89
N LEU A 158 2.97 -14.80 7.98
CA LEU A 158 1.93 -15.83 7.98
C LEU A 158 2.53 -17.23 7.74
N ARG A 159 3.45 -17.36 6.79
CA ARG A 159 4.16 -18.62 6.54
C ARG A 159 4.99 -19.07 7.74
N SER A 160 5.69 -18.14 8.40
CA SER A 160 6.43 -18.45 9.63
C SER A 160 5.50 -18.91 10.76
N ALA A 161 4.33 -18.28 10.92
CA ALA A 161 3.34 -18.71 11.92
C ALA A 161 2.79 -20.12 11.63
N LEU A 162 2.55 -20.45 10.36
CA LEU A 162 2.20 -21.80 9.92
C LEU A 162 3.32 -22.81 10.22
N PHE A 163 4.56 -22.46 9.89
CA PHE A 163 5.73 -23.29 10.16
C PHE A 163 5.89 -23.58 11.66
N LEU A 164 5.78 -22.55 12.50
CA LEU A 164 5.86 -22.68 13.96
C LEU A 164 4.74 -23.58 14.50
N SER A 165 3.49 -23.35 14.05
CA SER A 165 2.36 -24.20 14.44
C SER A 165 2.60 -25.66 14.09
N ARG A 166 3.09 -25.93 12.88
CA ARG A 166 3.46 -27.28 12.43
C ARG A 166 4.60 -27.88 13.24
N SER A 167 5.64 -27.10 13.55
CA SER A 167 6.79 -27.54 14.35
C SER A 167 6.37 -27.91 15.77
N ASP A 168 5.53 -27.08 16.39
CA ASP A 168 5.01 -27.34 17.74
C ASP A 168 4.12 -28.59 17.77
N MET A 169 3.23 -28.75 16.79
CA MET A 169 2.47 -30.00 16.62
C MET A 169 3.40 -31.22 16.49
N GLY A 170 4.52 -31.08 15.76
CA GLY A 170 5.54 -32.13 15.63
C GLY A 170 6.22 -32.50 16.94
N LYS A 171 6.66 -31.51 17.74
CA LYS A 171 7.26 -31.76 19.06
C LYS A 171 6.30 -32.44 20.01
N ILE A 172 5.04 -32.01 20.03
CA ILE A 172 4.00 -32.63 20.87
C ILE A 172 3.74 -34.08 20.40
N ALA A 173 3.79 -34.35 19.09
CA ALA A 173 3.66 -35.71 18.56
C ALA A 173 4.74 -36.63 19.15
N GLU A 174 5.99 -36.17 19.14
CA GLU A 174 7.15 -36.89 19.63
C GLU A 174 7.07 -37.15 21.15
N GLU A 175 6.68 -36.14 21.94
CA GLU A 175 6.43 -36.29 23.38
C GLU A 175 5.37 -37.35 23.69
N LEU A 176 4.30 -37.40 22.90
CA LEU A 176 3.23 -38.39 23.06
C LEU A 176 3.69 -39.80 22.68
N HIS A 177 4.54 -39.95 21.66
CA HIS A 177 5.11 -41.23 21.23
C HIS A 177 6.05 -41.84 22.27
N GLU A 178 6.90 -41.01 22.88
CA GLU A 178 7.87 -41.46 23.89
C GLU A 178 7.23 -41.77 25.26
N GLY A 179 5.90 -41.75 25.36
CA GLY A 179 5.19 -42.01 26.62
C GLY A 179 5.32 -40.89 27.64
N ARG A 180 5.91 -39.73 27.27
CA ARG A 180 5.99 -38.51 28.10
C ARG A 180 4.64 -37.75 28.10
N ARG A 181 3.57 -38.50 28.37
CA ARG A 181 2.18 -38.03 28.29
C ARG A 181 1.87 -37.08 29.46
N SER A 182 1.99 -35.79 29.21
CA SER A 182 1.50 -34.76 30.13
C SER A 182 0.15 -34.19 29.65
N ARG A 183 -0.77 -33.95 30.60
CA ARG A 183 -1.99 -33.17 30.36
C ARG A 183 -1.67 -31.79 29.75
N GLY A 184 -0.50 -31.24 30.08
CA GLY A 184 0.00 -29.98 29.52
C GLY A 184 0.29 -30.05 28.03
N SER A 185 0.84 -31.17 27.51
CA SER A 185 1.15 -31.32 26.08
C SER A 185 -0.13 -31.34 25.22
N ILE A 186 -1.21 -31.94 25.73
CA ILE A 186 -2.53 -31.96 25.07
C ILE A 186 -3.15 -30.57 25.07
N GLU A 187 -3.09 -29.85 26.20
CA GLU A 187 -3.56 -28.47 26.27
C GLU A 187 -2.78 -27.55 25.32
N HIS A 188 -1.45 -27.71 25.27
CA HIS A 188 -0.58 -27.00 24.34
C HIS A 188 -0.99 -27.27 22.88
N PHE A 189 -1.29 -28.53 22.52
CA PHE A 189 -1.76 -28.86 21.17
C PHE A 189 -3.02 -28.08 20.78
N TRP A 190 -4.01 -28.00 21.67
CA TRP A 190 -5.24 -27.26 21.39
C TRP A 190 -5.01 -25.75 21.26
N ASN A 191 -4.07 -25.20 22.03
CA ASN A 191 -3.64 -23.81 21.86
C ASN A 191 -2.96 -23.61 20.49
N THR A 192 -2.10 -24.54 20.07
CA THR A 192 -1.50 -24.52 18.73
C THR A 192 -2.55 -24.60 17.62
N VAL A 193 -3.58 -25.43 17.77
CA VAL A 193 -4.71 -25.51 16.81
C VAL A 193 -5.48 -24.19 16.72
N ASN A 194 -5.71 -23.51 17.84
CA ASN A 194 -6.39 -22.21 17.84
C ASN A 194 -5.53 -21.12 17.16
N ASN A 195 -4.23 -21.06 17.47
CA ASN A 195 -3.29 -20.13 16.82
C ASN A 195 -3.20 -20.39 15.31
N PHE A 196 -3.22 -21.66 14.91
CA PHE A 196 -3.26 -22.06 13.50
C PHE A 196 -4.56 -21.57 12.83
N ASN A 197 -5.72 -21.71 13.48
CA ASN A 197 -6.98 -21.17 12.98
C ASN A 197 -6.94 -19.63 12.84
N GLU A 198 -6.37 -18.91 13.81
CA GLU A 198 -6.21 -17.45 13.72
C GLU A 198 -5.32 -17.06 12.53
N THR A 199 -4.24 -17.80 12.31
CA THR A 199 -3.36 -17.62 11.14
C THR A 199 -4.10 -17.87 9.84
N LEU A 200 -4.92 -18.93 9.75
CA LEU A 200 -5.75 -19.20 8.57
C LEU A 200 -6.79 -18.09 8.32
N ALA A 201 -7.41 -17.56 9.37
CA ALA A 201 -8.33 -16.44 9.25
C ALA A 201 -7.63 -15.18 8.73
N GLU A 202 -6.41 -14.90 9.20
CA GLU A 202 -5.61 -13.79 8.71
C GLU A 202 -5.17 -13.97 7.25
N ILE A 203 -4.85 -15.20 6.83
CA ILE A 203 -4.60 -15.55 5.43
C ILE A 203 -5.84 -15.25 4.58
N GLY A 204 -7.02 -15.69 5.02
CA GLY A 204 -8.28 -15.40 4.34
C GLY A 204 -8.50 -13.90 4.14
N ILE A 205 -8.28 -13.07 5.17
CA ILE A 205 -8.42 -11.62 5.07
C ILE A 205 -7.38 -11.00 4.13
N THR A 206 -6.15 -11.52 4.14
CA THR A 206 -5.02 -10.93 3.41
C THR A 206 -5.04 -11.29 1.93
N MET A 207 -5.41 -12.53 1.61
CA MET A 207 -5.26 -13.10 0.28
C MET A 207 -6.59 -13.26 -0.46
N CYS A 208 -7.73 -13.27 0.24
CA CYS A 208 -9.08 -13.33 -0.36
C CYS A 208 -9.78 -11.96 -0.30
N PRO A 209 -9.43 -10.98 -1.16
CA PRO A 209 -10.07 -9.67 -1.13
C PRO A 209 -11.57 -9.77 -1.43
N ALA A 210 -12.38 -8.99 -0.71
CA ALA A 210 -13.82 -8.91 -0.96
C ALA A 210 -14.10 -8.40 -2.40
N LYS A 211 -15.09 -9.00 -3.08
CA LYS A 211 -15.48 -8.68 -4.47
C LYS A 211 -15.75 -7.18 -4.72
N ASP A 212 -16.17 -6.42 -3.71
CA ASP A 212 -16.51 -4.98 -3.80
C ASP A 212 -15.42 -4.03 -3.33
N SER A 213 -14.20 -4.52 -3.11
CA SER A 213 -13.07 -3.66 -2.75
C SER A 213 -12.59 -2.83 -3.96
N LYS A 214 -13.29 -1.72 -4.25
CA LYS A 214 -12.82 -0.60 -5.09
C LYS A 214 -11.64 0.14 -4.43
N LYS A 215 -10.65 -0.59 -3.94
CA LYS A 215 -9.37 -0.04 -3.50
C LYS A 215 -8.37 -0.46 -4.55
N ASP A 216 -8.11 0.45 -5.49
CA ASP A 216 -7.04 0.36 -6.50
C ASP A 216 -5.64 0.17 -5.87
N PHE A 217 -5.54 0.22 -4.54
CA PHE A 217 -4.33 0.09 -3.73
C PHE A 217 -4.16 -1.27 -3.04
N LEU A 218 -4.96 -2.31 -3.35
CA LEU A 218 -4.73 -3.64 -2.78
C LEU A 218 -3.91 -4.54 -3.73
N LYS A 219 -2.65 -4.79 -3.35
CA LYS A 219 -1.75 -5.75 -4.01
C LYS A 219 -2.37 -7.12 -3.81
N LYS A 220 -2.57 -7.83 -4.91
CA LYS A 220 -3.00 -9.23 -4.88
C LYS A 220 -1.75 -10.09 -4.72
N ALA A 221 -1.86 -11.17 -3.94
CA ALA A 221 -0.80 -12.15 -3.87
C ALA A 221 -0.48 -12.67 -5.28
N ASP A 222 0.80 -12.69 -5.62
CA ASP A 222 1.23 -13.29 -6.88
C ASP A 222 1.12 -14.83 -6.81
N ASN A 223 1.25 -15.49 -7.96
CA ASN A 223 1.09 -16.94 -8.07
C ASN A 223 2.12 -17.71 -7.24
N PHE A 224 3.35 -17.20 -7.14
CA PHE A 224 4.41 -17.84 -6.39
C PHE A 224 4.16 -17.76 -4.88
N GLN A 225 3.72 -16.60 -4.39
CA GLN A 225 3.31 -16.39 -3.00
C GLN A 225 2.11 -17.27 -2.65
N LEU A 226 1.14 -17.39 -3.56
CA LEU A 226 0.00 -18.30 -3.40
C LEU A 226 0.45 -19.74 -3.23
N GLU A 227 1.31 -20.23 -4.12
CA GLU A 227 1.83 -21.59 -4.06
C GLU A 227 2.57 -21.87 -2.75
N LEU A 228 3.43 -20.94 -2.31
CA LEU A 228 4.17 -21.07 -1.05
C LEU A 228 3.27 -21.10 0.19
N VAL A 229 2.25 -20.22 0.24
CA VAL A 229 1.31 -20.19 1.36
C VAL A 229 0.44 -21.44 1.36
N PHE A 230 -0.09 -21.87 0.22
CA PHE A 230 -0.91 -23.08 0.14
C PHE A 230 -0.12 -24.34 0.47
N ASN A 231 1.11 -24.46 0.00
CA ASN A 231 1.99 -25.54 0.43
C ASN A 231 2.19 -25.52 1.96
N SER A 232 2.38 -24.33 2.55
CA SER A 232 2.53 -24.20 4.00
C SER A 232 1.25 -24.57 4.77
N ILE A 233 0.07 -24.24 4.22
CA ILE A 233 -1.24 -24.65 4.77
C ILE A 233 -1.40 -26.17 4.67
N SER A 234 -1.16 -26.76 3.50
CA SER A 234 -1.27 -28.21 3.26
C SER A 234 -0.43 -28.98 4.27
N LEU A 235 0.85 -28.65 4.39
CA LEU A 235 1.76 -29.34 5.31
C LEU A 235 1.36 -29.16 6.78
N SER A 236 0.78 -28.01 7.15
CA SER A 236 0.30 -27.78 8.53
C SER A 236 -0.98 -28.56 8.82
N LEU A 237 -1.92 -28.65 7.87
CA LEU A 237 -3.12 -29.47 7.97
C LEU A 237 -2.79 -30.97 8.02
N ALA A 238 -1.85 -31.43 7.19
CA ALA A 238 -1.38 -32.81 7.22
C ALA A 238 -0.82 -33.17 8.60
N LYS A 239 0.01 -32.29 9.19
CA LYS A 239 0.55 -32.52 10.53
C LYS A 239 -0.51 -32.50 11.63
N MET A 240 -1.51 -31.62 11.52
CA MET A 240 -2.67 -31.64 12.41
C MET A 240 -3.45 -32.96 12.29
N THR A 241 -3.60 -33.50 11.09
CA THR A 241 -4.29 -34.77 10.81
C THR A 241 -3.55 -35.96 11.43
N GLU A 242 -2.22 -36.00 11.28
CA GLU A 242 -1.34 -36.96 11.94
C GLU A 242 -1.52 -36.92 13.46
N MET A 243 -1.51 -35.71 14.05
CA MET A 243 -1.72 -35.51 15.48
C MET A 243 -3.08 -36.00 15.98
N LEU A 244 -4.16 -35.68 15.27
CA LEU A 244 -5.50 -36.17 15.60
C LEU A 244 -5.56 -37.70 15.55
N SER A 245 -4.82 -38.32 14.64
CA SER A 245 -4.74 -39.77 14.49
C SER A 245 -4.04 -40.42 15.69
N HIS A 246 -2.95 -39.83 16.17
CA HIS A 246 -2.28 -40.29 17.40
C HIS A 246 -3.15 -40.11 18.65
N LEU A 247 -3.88 -39.01 18.76
CA LEU A 247 -4.84 -38.80 19.85
C LEU A 247 -5.95 -39.85 19.83
N ASN A 248 -6.50 -40.17 18.66
CA ASN A 248 -7.51 -41.23 18.49
C ASN A 248 -6.95 -42.61 18.86
N ALA A 249 -5.79 -42.99 18.32
CA ALA A 249 -5.19 -44.31 18.54
C ALA A 249 -4.81 -44.55 20.01
N SER A 250 -4.41 -43.49 20.71
CA SER A 250 -3.95 -43.57 22.09
C SER A 250 -5.10 -43.56 23.13
N GLY A 251 -6.36 -43.63 22.68
CA GLY A 251 -7.56 -43.68 23.53
C GLY A 251 -7.83 -42.41 24.33
N GLN A 252 -7.17 -41.31 23.99
CA GLN A 252 -7.31 -40.02 24.68
C GLN A 252 -8.70 -39.43 24.42
N PHE A 253 -9.48 -39.15 25.47
CA PHE A 253 -10.77 -38.46 25.36
C PHE A 253 -10.54 -36.97 25.03
N TRP A 254 -10.28 -36.68 23.76
CA TRP A 254 -10.13 -35.31 23.28
C TRP A 254 -11.45 -34.73 22.73
N LYS A 255 -12.45 -35.57 22.46
CA LYS A 255 -13.77 -35.21 21.90
C LYS A 255 -14.68 -34.48 22.91
N ASN A 256 -14.25 -33.32 23.38
CA ASN A 256 -15.12 -32.39 24.11
C ASN A 256 -15.64 -31.29 23.16
N ALA A 257 -16.72 -30.61 23.56
CA ALA A 257 -17.37 -29.59 22.72
C ALA A 257 -16.41 -28.48 22.27
N LYS A 258 -15.47 -28.06 23.15
CA LYS A 258 -14.48 -27.02 22.86
C LYS A 258 -13.53 -27.45 21.75
N ASN A 259 -12.94 -28.62 21.87
CA ASN A 259 -11.96 -29.16 20.93
C ASN A 259 -12.59 -29.44 19.56
N VAL A 260 -13.80 -30.00 19.55
CA VAL A 260 -14.59 -30.20 18.34
C VAL A 260 -14.85 -28.86 17.63
N GLN A 261 -15.19 -27.81 18.40
CA GLN A 261 -15.39 -26.47 17.85
C GLN A 261 -14.10 -25.86 17.26
N SER A 262 -12.94 -26.09 17.89
CA SER A 262 -11.64 -25.66 17.35
C SER A 262 -11.37 -26.30 15.98
N ILE A 263 -11.62 -27.60 15.83
CA ILE A 263 -11.47 -28.30 14.53
C ILE A 263 -12.45 -27.75 13.49
N LYS A 264 -13.73 -27.57 13.86
CA LYS A 264 -14.73 -26.98 12.95
C LYS A 264 -14.32 -25.59 12.47
N SER A 265 -13.68 -24.79 13.35
CA SER A 265 -13.21 -23.45 13.00
C SER A 265 -12.08 -23.52 11.95
N VAL A 266 -11.11 -24.42 12.14
CA VAL A 266 -10.06 -24.67 11.14
C VAL A 266 -10.66 -25.08 9.80
N ILE A 267 -11.56 -26.08 9.79
CA ILE A 267 -12.23 -26.56 8.57
C ILE A 267 -12.97 -25.41 7.86
N SER A 268 -13.71 -24.58 8.61
CA SER A 268 -14.44 -23.43 8.05
C SER A 268 -13.51 -22.38 7.46
N SER A 269 -12.38 -22.08 8.11
CA SER A 269 -11.38 -21.15 7.61
C SER A 269 -10.74 -21.65 6.31
N VAL A 270 -10.37 -22.93 6.26
CA VAL A 270 -9.83 -23.57 5.05
C VAL A 270 -10.86 -23.56 3.92
N GLU A 271 -12.11 -23.91 4.20
CA GLU A 271 -13.18 -23.94 3.21
C GLU A 271 -13.44 -22.57 2.57
N LYS A 272 -13.42 -21.51 3.36
CA LYS A 272 -13.54 -20.13 2.83
C LYS A 272 -12.40 -19.79 1.86
N ILE A 273 -11.17 -20.19 2.19
CA ILE A 273 -10.00 -19.97 1.33
C ILE A 273 -10.15 -20.77 0.03
N CYS A 274 -10.41 -22.08 0.10
CA CYS A 274 -10.57 -22.92 -1.08
C CYS A 274 -11.71 -22.43 -1.99
N ASN A 275 -12.88 -22.09 -1.42
CA ASN A 275 -14.02 -21.62 -2.20
C ASN A 275 -13.73 -20.31 -2.94
N TYR A 276 -12.95 -19.41 -2.33
CA TYR A 276 -12.54 -18.18 -3.01
C TYR A 276 -11.67 -18.47 -4.24
N TYR A 277 -10.68 -19.37 -4.10
CA TYR A 277 -9.73 -19.67 -5.17
C TYR A 277 -10.27 -20.63 -6.24
N ASN A 278 -11.26 -21.47 -5.91
CA ASN A 278 -11.99 -22.27 -6.90
C ASN A 278 -12.80 -21.40 -7.88
N LEU A 279 -13.24 -20.22 -7.44
CA LEU A 279 -13.97 -19.26 -8.27
C LEU A 279 -13.05 -18.25 -8.96
N THR A 280 -11.74 -18.33 -8.73
CA THR A 280 -10.75 -17.39 -9.25
C THR A 280 -9.93 -18.05 -10.37
N ASN A 281 -9.58 -17.29 -11.40
CA ASN A 281 -8.65 -17.77 -12.42
C ASN A 281 -7.22 -17.78 -11.85
N ILE A 282 -6.70 -18.98 -11.57
CA ILE A 282 -5.38 -19.24 -10.99
C ILE A 282 -4.61 -20.25 -11.85
N PRO A 283 -3.26 -20.27 -11.81
CA PRO A 283 -2.47 -21.28 -12.50
C PRO A 283 -2.73 -22.69 -11.97
N GLU A 284 -2.47 -23.69 -12.82
CA GLU A 284 -2.70 -25.09 -12.48
C GLU A 284 -1.88 -25.56 -11.27
N SER A 285 -0.61 -25.13 -11.15
CA SER A 285 0.24 -25.45 -9.98
C SER A 285 -0.37 -24.97 -8.66
N VAL A 286 -1.05 -23.83 -8.67
CA VAL A 286 -1.74 -23.28 -7.50
C VAL A 286 -3.03 -24.04 -7.24
N ARG A 287 -3.75 -24.43 -8.30
CA ARG A 287 -4.99 -25.21 -8.21
C ARG A 287 -4.75 -26.58 -7.60
N GLU A 288 -3.70 -27.29 -8.03
CA GLU A 288 -3.29 -28.57 -7.44
C GLU A 288 -3.11 -28.48 -5.91
N ARG A 289 -2.52 -27.37 -5.42
CA ARG A 289 -2.35 -27.13 -3.97
C ARG A 289 -3.68 -26.86 -3.25
N VAL A 290 -4.60 -26.14 -3.90
CA VAL A 290 -5.94 -25.90 -3.34
C VAL A 290 -6.71 -27.21 -3.22
N ASP A 291 -6.59 -28.09 -4.23
CA ASP A 291 -7.23 -29.41 -4.24
C ASP A 291 -6.61 -30.35 -3.18
N GLU A 292 -5.29 -30.31 -3.01
CA GLU A 292 -4.57 -31.01 -1.94
C GLU A 292 -5.10 -30.61 -0.55
N ILE A 293 -5.22 -29.29 -0.30
CA ILE A 293 -5.80 -28.74 0.93
C ILE A 293 -7.25 -29.21 1.12
N ALA A 294 -8.06 -29.20 0.07
CA ALA A 294 -9.45 -29.62 0.13
C ALA A 294 -9.58 -31.12 0.45
N SER A 295 -8.67 -31.96 -0.07
CA SER A 295 -8.58 -33.39 0.25
C SER A 295 -8.27 -33.61 1.74
N ILE A 296 -7.23 -32.96 2.27
CA ILE A 296 -6.84 -33.07 3.69
C ILE A 296 -7.96 -32.57 4.61
N LYS A 297 -8.64 -31.48 4.24
CA LYS A 297 -9.83 -30.99 4.97
C LYS A 297 -10.90 -32.07 5.10
N ASN A 298 -11.20 -32.78 4.01
CA ASN A 298 -12.19 -33.86 4.00
C ASN A 298 -11.73 -35.05 4.85
N GLU A 299 -10.43 -35.37 4.84
CA GLU A 299 -9.86 -36.40 5.71
C GLU A 299 -10.02 -36.06 7.20
N ILE A 300 -9.74 -34.82 7.61
CA ILE A 300 -9.94 -34.35 8.99
C ILE A 300 -11.42 -34.51 9.37
N LYS A 301 -12.33 -34.10 8.50
CA LYS A 301 -13.78 -34.20 8.73
C LYS A 301 -14.20 -35.67 8.97
N ASN A 302 -13.76 -36.58 8.11
CA ASN A 302 -14.06 -38.01 8.23
C ASN A 302 -13.50 -38.62 9.52
N ARG A 303 -12.23 -38.33 9.87
CA ARG A 303 -11.57 -38.87 11.09
C ARG A 303 -12.17 -38.34 12.39
N THR A 304 -12.81 -37.18 12.34
CA THR A 304 -13.39 -36.51 13.52
C THR A 304 -14.89 -36.76 13.67
N GLN A 305 -15.53 -37.43 12.70
CA GLN A 305 -16.98 -37.64 12.62
C GLN A 305 -17.76 -36.30 12.61
N LEU A 306 -17.20 -35.29 11.97
CA LEU A 306 -17.79 -33.95 11.78
C LEU A 306 -18.43 -33.80 10.40
#